data_AF-A0A6A4P8G9-F1
#
_entry.id   AF-A0A6A4P8G9-F1
#
_cell.length_a   1.000
_cell.length_b   1.000
_cell.length_c   1.000
_cell.angle_alpha   90.00
_cell.angle_beta   90.00
_cell.angle_gamma   90.00
#
_symmetry.space_group_name_H-M   'P 1'
#
loop_
_entity.id
_entity.type
_entity.pdbx_description
1 polymer ?
#
loop_
_entity_poly.entity_id
_entity_poly.type
_entity_poly.pdbx_seq_one_letter_code
_entity_poly.pdbx_strand_id
1 'polypeptide(L)'
;MKNTVTLNMQNGVRALMLDTYDYKGDIWMCHSFKGVCYDYTAFKPAIGYLKEVEAFLSSNPSEIVTLILEDYVQSPKGLTKLFNDAGLMKYWFPVSRMPNNGGDWPLVNDMIAKNQRLVVFGSKKDKEKSEGIAYQWNYMVENQYGNDGEVKGKCSQRQESSPLNDKTKSLVLVNHFRTVPVKALAAKDNSHDLIDMLSTCYGAAGNRWANFVAVDFYKRCQGGGPFEATDKLNGRLICGCDDLQACSVSLFIFLVTWFNCCTFTMFHMPYLLYINLYQTTRSYWYLQTF
;
A
#
# COMPACT_ATOMS: atom_id res chain seq x y z
N MET A 1 22.83 6.57 -5.41
CA MET A 1 21.92 6.64 -4.24
C MET A 1 21.41 5.24 -3.94
N LYS A 2 21.62 4.76 -2.72
CA LYS A 2 21.15 3.47 -2.24
C LYS A 2 19.64 3.60 -1.94
N ASN A 3 18.80 2.77 -2.57
CA ASN A 3 17.38 2.72 -2.22
C ASN A 3 17.25 1.85 -0.97
N THR A 4 16.86 2.47 0.15
CA THR A 4 16.64 1.82 1.46
C THR A 4 15.15 1.90 1.80
N VAL A 5 14.65 1.02 2.66
CA VAL A 5 13.26 1.08 3.13
C VAL A 5 12.97 2.41 3.80
N THR A 6 13.90 2.92 4.63
CA THR A 6 13.76 4.23 5.28
C THR A 6 13.54 5.35 4.26
N LEU A 7 14.41 5.45 3.25
CA LEU A 7 14.27 6.46 2.19
C LEU A 7 12.95 6.30 1.43
N ASN A 8 12.47 5.08 1.20
CA ASN A 8 11.18 4.87 0.55
C ASN A 8 10.03 5.44 1.36
N MET A 9 9.98 5.10 2.64
CA MET A 9 8.95 5.59 3.55
C MET A 9 9.01 7.11 3.73
N GLN A 10 10.21 7.69 3.78
CA GLN A 10 10.40 9.15 3.80
C GLN A 10 9.84 9.83 2.54
N ASN A 11 9.83 9.15 1.40
CA ASN A 11 9.22 9.70 0.17
C ASN A 11 7.71 9.44 0.10
N GLY A 12 7.08 8.86 1.12
CA GLY A 12 5.64 8.66 1.15
C GLY A 12 5.19 7.22 0.95
N VAL A 13 6.07 6.26 0.62
CA VAL A 13 5.69 4.83 0.54
C VAL A 13 5.15 4.35 1.88
N ARG A 14 3.97 3.73 1.89
CA ARG A 14 3.35 3.15 3.10
C ARG A 14 3.05 1.66 3.00
N ALA A 15 3.28 1.04 1.85
CA ALA A 15 3.20 -0.40 1.70
C ALA A 15 4.45 -0.97 1.02
N LEU A 16 4.83 -2.21 1.35
CA LEU A 16 5.95 -2.92 0.72
C LEU A 16 5.52 -4.33 0.34
N MET A 17 5.85 -4.79 -0.88
CA MET A 17 5.84 -6.23 -1.19
C MET A 17 7.24 -6.77 -0.94
N LEU A 18 7.31 -7.84 -0.17
CA LEU A 18 8.57 -8.42 0.26
C LEU A 18 8.50 -9.93 0.09
N ASP A 19 9.54 -10.47 -0.54
CA ASP A 19 9.67 -11.89 -0.74
C ASP A 19 10.57 -12.47 0.35
N THR A 20 10.01 -13.34 1.20
CA THR A 20 10.70 -13.87 2.37
C THR A 20 10.98 -15.35 2.25
N TYR A 21 12.23 -15.76 2.40
CA TYR A 21 12.69 -17.14 2.25
C TYR A 21 13.53 -17.59 3.44
N ASP A 22 13.45 -18.87 3.81
CA ASP A 22 14.51 -19.50 4.59
C ASP A 22 15.77 -19.64 3.74
N TYR A 23 16.87 -19.07 4.21
CA TYR A 23 18.14 -19.11 3.50
C TYR A 23 19.32 -18.95 4.46
N LYS A 24 20.34 -19.80 4.31
CA LYS A 24 21.54 -19.80 5.17
C LYS A 24 21.24 -19.80 6.69
N GLY A 25 20.19 -20.52 7.09
CA GLY A 25 19.79 -20.67 8.49
C GLY A 25 19.08 -19.45 9.10
N ASP A 26 18.68 -18.47 8.28
CA ASP A 26 17.92 -17.28 8.70
C ASP A 26 16.86 -16.94 7.64
N ILE A 27 16.07 -15.88 7.85
CA ILE A 27 15.09 -15.39 6.88
C ILE A 27 15.70 -14.24 6.08
N TRP A 28 15.62 -14.34 4.75
CA TRP A 28 16.21 -13.40 3.82
C TRP A 28 15.17 -12.79 2.89
N MET A 29 15.45 -11.55 2.46
CA MET A 29 14.82 -10.98 1.26
C MET A 29 15.48 -11.62 0.03
N CYS A 30 14.66 -12.21 -0.83
CA CYS A 30 15.14 -12.98 -1.98
C CYS A 30 14.09 -12.98 -3.08
N HIS A 31 14.46 -12.71 -4.33
CA HIS A 31 13.52 -12.77 -5.46
C HIS A 31 13.88 -13.96 -6.35
N SER A 32 13.18 -15.07 -6.15
CA SER A 32 13.59 -16.38 -6.66
C SER A 32 12.39 -17.20 -7.16
N PHE A 33 12.63 -18.46 -7.51
CA PHE A 33 11.62 -19.34 -8.09
C PHE A 33 11.49 -20.66 -7.32
N LYS A 34 10.32 -21.29 -7.42
CA LYS A 34 10.00 -22.60 -6.81
C LYS A 34 10.21 -22.68 -5.29
N GLY A 35 10.15 -21.53 -4.60
CA GLY A 35 10.32 -21.47 -3.15
C GLY A 35 11.74 -21.74 -2.66
N VAL A 36 12.76 -21.64 -3.52
CA VAL A 36 14.16 -21.83 -3.15
C VAL A 36 14.93 -20.53 -3.36
N CYS A 37 15.65 -20.06 -2.34
CA CYS A 37 16.56 -18.92 -2.46
C CYS A 37 17.98 -19.39 -2.81
N TYR A 38 18.65 -18.69 -3.72
CA TYR A 38 20.01 -18.99 -4.19
C TYR A 38 20.93 -17.79 -3.92
N ASP A 39 22.24 -18.00 -3.93
CA ASP A 39 23.22 -16.92 -3.69
C ASP A 39 23.05 -15.72 -4.62
N TYR A 40 22.64 -15.96 -5.88
CA TYR A 40 22.46 -14.91 -6.89
C TYR A 40 21.06 -14.28 -6.89
N THR A 41 20.09 -14.86 -6.16
CA THR A 41 18.75 -14.30 -5.97
C THR A 41 18.55 -13.69 -4.59
N ALA A 42 19.46 -13.97 -3.65
CA ALA A 42 19.45 -13.42 -2.31
C ALA A 42 19.92 -11.96 -2.28
N PHE A 43 19.18 -11.11 -1.55
CA PHE A 43 19.58 -9.73 -1.33
C PHE A 43 20.29 -9.56 0.02
N LYS A 44 19.55 -9.58 1.12
CA LYS A 44 20.06 -9.42 2.49
C LYS A 44 19.12 -10.09 3.52
N PRO A 45 19.60 -10.33 4.75
CA PRO A 45 18.75 -10.79 5.84
C PRO A 45 17.54 -9.87 6.06
N ALA A 46 16.37 -10.47 6.24
CA ALA A 46 15.10 -9.76 6.35
C ALA A 46 15.02 -8.85 7.58
N ILE A 47 15.74 -9.21 8.66
CA ILE A 47 15.80 -8.44 9.91
C ILE A 47 16.26 -6.99 9.68
N GLY A 48 17.17 -6.75 8.73
CA GLY A 48 17.64 -5.41 8.40
C GLY A 48 16.51 -4.51 7.85
N TYR A 49 15.70 -5.05 6.93
CA TYR A 49 14.56 -4.34 6.35
C TYR A 49 13.50 -4.05 7.41
N LEU A 50 13.17 -5.03 8.26
CA LEU A 50 12.16 -4.85 9.30
C LEU A 50 12.60 -3.87 10.41
N LYS A 51 13.90 -3.78 10.71
CA LYS A 51 14.42 -2.74 11.60
C LYS A 51 14.29 -1.34 11.01
N GLU A 52 14.42 -1.18 9.68
CA GLU A 52 14.13 0.11 9.03
C GLU A 52 12.64 0.47 9.13
N VAL A 53 11.73 -0.51 9.01
CA VAL A 53 10.28 -0.32 9.23
C VAL A 53 10.00 0.11 10.68
N GLU A 54 10.63 -0.57 11.65
CA GLU A 54 10.46 -0.27 13.07
C GLU A 54 10.91 1.14 13.39
N ALA A 55 12.11 1.53 12.92
CA ALA A 55 12.65 2.87 13.12
C ALA A 55 11.75 3.95 12.53
N PHE A 56 11.14 3.68 11.36
CA PHE A 56 10.17 4.59 10.74
C PHE A 56 8.91 4.73 11.60
N LEU A 57 8.27 3.62 12.01
CA LEU A 57 7.06 3.66 12.84
C LEU A 57 7.30 4.27 14.22
N SER A 58 8.50 4.08 14.78
CA SER A 58 8.91 4.71 16.04
C SER A 58 9.06 6.23 15.90
N SER A 59 9.61 6.69 14.78
CA SER A 59 9.83 8.13 14.52
C SER A 59 8.57 8.87 14.05
N ASN A 60 7.57 8.13 13.56
CA ASN A 60 6.35 8.68 12.97
C ASN A 60 5.11 8.06 13.63
N PRO A 61 4.66 8.59 14.78
CA PRO A 61 3.62 7.96 15.60
C PRO A 61 2.22 7.93 14.95
N SER A 62 1.97 8.81 13.98
CA SER A 62 0.69 8.86 13.24
C SER A 62 0.69 7.99 11.98
N GLU A 63 1.83 7.41 11.59
CA GLU A 63 1.91 6.66 10.33
C GLU A 63 1.54 5.18 10.53
N ILE A 64 0.89 4.62 9.51
CA ILE A 64 0.57 3.20 9.39
C ILE A 64 1.39 2.64 8.21
N VAL A 65 1.94 1.44 8.40
CA VAL A 65 2.67 0.70 7.37
C VAL A 65 1.99 -0.63 7.11
N THR A 66 1.91 -1.01 5.83
CA THR A 66 1.42 -2.31 5.39
C THR A 66 2.56 -3.12 4.78
N LEU A 67 2.69 -4.39 5.17
CA LEU A 67 3.61 -5.33 4.53
C LEU A 67 2.80 -6.44 3.86
N ILE A 68 3.13 -6.75 2.62
CA ILE A 68 2.54 -7.85 1.85
C ILE A 68 3.66 -8.83 1.53
N LEU A 69 3.60 -10.02 2.12
CA LEU A 69 4.68 -10.99 2.07
C LEU A 69 4.38 -12.08 1.04
N GLU A 70 5.23 -12.20 0.03
CA GLU A 70 5.34 -13.45 -0.71
C GLU A 70 6.16 -14.44 0.13
N ASP A 71 5.44 -15.28 0.89
CA ASP A 71 6.01 -16.07 1.96
C ASP A 71 6.46 -17.47 1.49
N TYR A 72 7.76 -17.73 1.59
CA TYR A 72 8.38 -19.02 1.38
C TYR A 72 9.07 -19.58 2.64
N VAL A 73 8.85 -18.95 3.81
CA VAL A 73 9.42 -19.37 5.10
C VAL A 73 8.70 -20.61 5.64
N GLN A 74 9.43 -21.72 5.70
CA GLN A 74 9.00 -23.01 6.25
C GLN A 74 9.44 -23.21 7.70
N SER A 75 10.44 -22.47 8.17
CA SER A 75 10.90 -22.57 9.56
C SER A 75 9.75 -22.32 10.55
N PRO A 76 9.56 -23.18 11.57
CA PRO A 76 8.45 -23.05 12.51
C PRO A 76 8.48 -21.70 13.22
N LYS A 77 7.38 -20.94 13.11
CA LYS A 77 7.24 -19.58 13.70
C LYS A 77 8.29 -18.58 13.20
N GLY A 78 8.91 -18.83 12.04
CA GLY A 78 10.02 -18.03 11.53
C GLY A 78 9.66 -16.55 11.39
N LEU A 79 8.53 -16.24 10.76
CA LEU A 79 8.09 -14.86 10.55
C LEU A 79 7.73 -14.18 11.88
N THR A 80 6.99 -14.86 12.77
CA THR A 80 6.64 -14.32 14.09
C THR A 80 7.90 -13.97 14.90
N LYS A 81 8.90 -14.87 14.91
CA LYS A 81 10.19 -14.63 15.57
C LYS A 81 10.89 -13.43 14.94
N LEU A 82 10.95 -13.35 13.62
CA LEU A 82 11.56 -12.24 12.89
C LEU A 82 10.91 -10.89 13.23
N PHE A 83 9.57 -10.80 13.25
CA PHE A 83 8.85 -9.59 13.64
C PHE A 83 9.07 -9.20 15.11
N ASN A 84 9.14 -10.20 16.00
CA ASN A 84 9.46 -9.98 17.40
C ASN A 84 10.88 -9.43 17.59
N ASP A 85 11.87 -10.06 16.94
CA ASP A 85 13.27 -9.66 16.99
C ASP A 85 13.52 -8.28 16.35
N ALA A 86 12.69 -7.90 15.36
CA ALA A 86 12.68 -6.57 14.78
C ALA A 86 12.04 -5.52 15.69
N GLY A 87 11.35 -5.91 16.77
CA GLY A 87 10.63 -5.01 17.66
C GLY A 87 9.29 -4.50 17.10
N LEU A 88 8.73 -5.16 16.09
CA LEU A 88 7.53 -4.70 15.38
C LEU A 88 6.21 -5.16 16.02
N MET A 89 6.24 -6.16 16.89
CA MET A 89 5.01 -6.71 17.51
C MET A 89 4.22 -5.67 18.33
N LYS A 90 4.88 -4.64 18.86
CA LYS A 90 4.21 -3.51 19.53
C LYS A 90 3.31 -2.67 18.61
N TYR A 91 3.49 -2.78 17.30
CA TYR A 91 2.71 -2.07 16.28
C TYR A 91 1.65 -2.96 15.62
N TRP A 92 1.59 -4.25 15.95
CA TRP A 92 0.84 -5.26 15.20
C TRP A 92 -0.67 -4.98 15.16
N PHE A 93 -1.24 -4.93 13.96
CA PHE A 93 -2.68 -4.90 13.76
C PHE A 93 -3.24 -6.34 13.70
N PRO A 94 -4.09 -6.76 14.65
CA PRO A 94 -4.49 -8.15 14.79
C PRO A 94 -5.57 -8.57 13.78
N VAL A 95 -5.47 -9.79 13.28
CA VAL A 95 -6.46 -10.44 12.38
C VAL A 95 -7.89 -10.36 12.92
N SER A 96 -8.07 -10.49 14.25
CA SER A 96 -9.39 -10.41 14.90
C SER A 96 -10.09 -9.06 14.75
N ARG A 97 -9.36 -8.01 14.34
CA ARG A 97 -9.91 -6.67 14.05
C ARG A 97 -9.97 -6.36 12.56
N MET A 98 -9.52 -7.26 11.69
CA MET A 98 -9.67 -7.11 10.25
C MET A 98 -11.11 -7.43 9.85
N PRO A 99 -11.70 -6.67 8.91
CA PRO A 99 -13.06 -6.94 8.46
C PRO A 99 -13.11 -8.25 7.68
N ASN A 100 -14.27 -8.90 7.74
CA ASN A 100 -14.63 -10.02 6.88
C ASN A 100 -15.75 -9.61 5.91
N ASN A 101 -15.91 -10.37 4.83
CA ASN A 101 -17.01 -10.22 3.87
C ASN A 101 -17.23 -8.79 3.35
N GLY A 102 -16.14 -8.06 3.07
CA GLY A 102 -16.22 -6.71 2.52
C GLY A 102 -16.55 -5.61 3.52
N GLY A 103 -16.56 -5.92 4.83
CA GLY A 103 -16.80 -4.93 5.87
C GLY A 103 -15.75 -3.82 5.94
N ASP A 104 -16.08 -2.77 6.68
CA ASP A 104 -15.22 -1.61 6.85
C ASP A 104 -14.03 -1.89 7.78
N TRP A 105 -12.88 -1.35 7.40
CA TRP A 105 -11.69 -1.35 8.27
C TRP A 105 -11.86 -0.36 9.42
N PRO A 106 -11.23 -0.58 10.58
CA PRO A 106 -11.21 0.41 11.65
C PRO A 106 -10.68 1.76 11.17
N LEU A 107 -11.15 2.83 11.82
CA LEU A 107 -10.66 4.17 11.54
C LEU A 107 -9.16 4.25 11.80
N VAL A 108 -8.46 5.01 10.95
CA VAL A 108 -7.02 5.28 11.09
C VAL A 108 -6.71 5.87 12.48
N ASN A 109 -7.56 6.77 12.98
CA ASN A 109 -7.40 7.33 14.33
C ASN A 109 -7.47 6.26 15.43
N ASP A 110 -8.33 5.25 15.28
CA ASP A 110 -8.42 4.14 16.26
C ASP A 110 -7.21 3.21 16.18
N MET A 111 -6.68 2.99 14.97
CA MET A 111 -5.45 2.25 14.76
C MET A 111 -4.26 2.96 15.42
N ILE A 112 -4.14 4.28 15.22
CA ILE A 112 -3.09 5.11 15.82
C ILE A 112 -3.22 5.15 17.34
N ALA A 113 -4.42 5.43 17.87
CA ALA A 113 -4.67 5.53 19.30
C ALA A 113 -4.33 4.24 20.06
N LYS A 114 -4.49 3.08 19.40
CA LYS A 114 -4.16 1.76 19.96
C LYS A 114 -2.74 1.29 19.61
N ASN A 115 -1.95 2.14 18.94
CA ASN A 115 -0.63 1.82 18.39
C ASN A 115 -0.63 0.56 17.49
N GLN A 116 -1.75 0.25 16.82
CA GLN A 116 -1.89 -0.88 15.90
C GLN A 116 -1.67 -0.41 14.46
N ARG A 117 -0.42 -0.07 14.16
CA ARG A 117 0.00 0.69 12.98
C ARG A 117 0.82 -0.12 11.96
N LEU A 118 0.92 -1.42 12.16
CA LEU A 118 1.54 -2.36 11.23
C LEU A 118 0.52 -3.41 10.80
N VAL A 119 0.10 -3.35 9.53
CA VAL A 119 -0.77 -4.34 8.91
C VAL A 119 0.09 -5.32 8.11
N VAL A 120 -0.05 -6.62 8.33
CA VAL A 120 0.76 -7.63 7.64
C VAL A 120 -0.12 -8.67 6.97
N PHE A 121 0.06 -8.82 5.67
CA PHE A 121 -0.54 -9.87 4.85
C PHE A 121 0.54 -10.85 4.38
N GLY A 122 0.16 -12.11 4.21
CA GLY A 122 1.04 -13.16 3.67
C GLY A 122 0.32 -14.04 2.66
N SER A 123 1.11 -14.65 1.75
CA SER A 123 0.60 -15.52 0.69
C SER A 123 0.29 -16.96 1.13
N LYS A 124 0.55 -17.33 2.40
CA LYS A 124 0.36 -18.69 2.94
C LYS A 124 -0.81 -18.76 3.94
N LYS A 125 -1.81 -19.58 3.62
CA LYS A 125 -3.09 -19.66 4.38
C LYS A 125 -2.92 -20.14 5.82
N ASP A 126 -2.03 -21.09 6.04
CA ASP A 126 -1.75 -21.69 7.34
C ASP A 126 -1.08 -20.71 8.32
N LYS A 127 -0.44 -19.65 7.83
CA LYS A 127 0.20 -18.60 8.64
C LYS A 127 -0.80 -17.72 9.38
N GLU A 128 -2.04 -17.63 8.91
CA GLU A 128 -3.08 -16.89 9.64
C GLU A 128 -3.40 -17.58 10.98
N LYS A 129 -3.63 -18.90 10.94
CA LYS A 129 -3.90 -19.68 12.15
C LYS A 129 -2.65 -19.87 13.00
N SER A 130 -1.52 -20.15 12.36
CA SER A 130 -0.30 -20.52 13.09
C SER A 130 0.46 -19.30 13.60
N GLU A 131 0.50 -18.18 12.88
CA GLU A 131 1.36 -17.03 13.19
C GLU A 131 0.57 -15.72 13.34
N GLY A 132 -0.74 -15.71 13.09
CA GLY A 132 -1.57 -14.50 13.14
C GLY A 132 -1.31 -13.54 11.98
N ILE A 133 -0.70 -14.03 10.89
CA ILE A 133 -0.42 -13.26 9.68
C ILE A 133 -1.60 -13.40 8.72
N ALA A 134 -2.25 -12.29 8.39
CA ALA A 134 -3.47 -12.30 7.59
C ALA A 134 -3.23 -12.95 6.22
N TYR A 135 -4.05 -13.93 5.85
CA TYR A 135 -3.95 -14.55 4.53
C TYR A 135 -4.46 -13.57 3.48
N GLN A 136 -3.58 -13.04 2.62
CA GLN A 136 -3.88 -11.89 1.76
C GLN A 136 -5.17 -12.06 0.93
N TRP A 137 -5.37 -13.26 0.39
CA TRP A 137 -6.50 -13.61 -0.48
C TRP A 137 -7.85 -13.64 0.25
N ASN A 138 -7.86 -13.55 1.59
CA ASN A 138 -9.09 -13.32 2.35
C ASN A 138 -9.56 -11.87 2.34
N TYR A 139 -8.66 -10.91 2.08
CA TYR A 139 -8.89 -9.48 2.31
C TYR A 139 -8.81 -8.61 1.07
N MET A 140 -8.03 -9.01 0.06
CA MET A 140 -7.83 -8.23 -1.16
C MET A 140 -8.05 -9.01 -2.45
N VAL A 141 -8.49 -8.29 -3.48
CA VAL A 141 -8.40 -8.71 -4.89
C VAL A 141 -7.17 -8.07 -5.53
N GLU A 142 -6.58 -8.75 -6.51
CA GLU A 142 -5.30 -8.35 -7.11
C GLU A 142 -5.26 -8.71 -8.59
N ASN A 143 -4.83 -7.78 -9.43
CA ASN A 143 -4.64 -8.05 -10.86
C ASN A 143 -3.33 -8.80 -11.14
N GLN A 144 -3.30 -9.44 -12.30
CA GLN A 144 -2.12 -10.09 -12.83
C GLN A 144 -0.98 -9.07 -12.94
N TYR A 145 0.22 -9.49 -12.56
CA TYR A 145 1.45 -8.70 -12.63
C TYR A 145 2.26 -9.08 -13.87
N GLY A 146 3.34 -8.33 -14.11
CA GLY A 146 4.28 -8.62 -15.18
C GLY A 146 3.72 -8.31 -16.56
N ASN A 147 4.38 -8.81 -17.60
CA ASN A 147 3.99 -8.51 -18.98
C ASN A 147 2.57 -9.02 -19.32
N ASP A 148 2.10 -10.05 -18.64
CA ASP A 148 0.73 -10.59 -18.79
C ASP A 148 -0.32 -9.70 -18.11
N GLY A 149 0.10 -8.88 -17.14
CA GLY A 149 -0.70 -7.87 -16.46
C GLY A 149 -0.70 -6.50 -17.14
N GLU A 150 0.42 -6.15 -17.78
CA GLU A 150 0.65 -4.90 -18.51
C GLU A 150 -0.02 -4.87 -19.90
N VAL A 151 -1.33 -5.17 -19.94
CA VAL A 151 -2.11 -5.19 -21.18
C VAL A 151 -3.07 -4.00 -21.21
N LYS A 152 -2.85 -3.07 -22.15
CA LYS A 152 -3.66 -1.85 -22.27
C LYS A 152 -5.17 -2.15 -22.34
N GLY A 153 -5.94 -1.52 -21.45
CA GLY A 153 -7.39 -1.64 -21.39
C GLY A 153 -7.91 -2.97 -20.83
N LYS A 154 -7.03 -3.82 -20.30
CA LYS A 154 -7.40 -5.09 -19.66
C LYS A 154 -6.78 -5.17 -18.27
N CYS A 155 -7.61 -5.47 -17.28
CA CYS A 155 -7.18 -5.76 -15.91
C CYS A 155 -7.72 -7.14 -15.52
N SER A 156 -6.92 -8.19 -15.73
CA SER A 156 -7.27 -9.56 -15.35
C SER A 156 -6.83 -9.88 -13.94
N GLN A 157 -7.58 -10.71 -13.21
CA GLN A 157 -7.16 -11.22 -11.90
C GLN A 157 -5.87 -12.05 -12.00
N ARG A 158 -5.07 -12.03 -10.93
CA ARG A 158 -4.00 -13.02 -10.71
C ARG A 158 -4.62 -14.39 -10.39
N GLN A 159 -3.90 -15.47 -10.67
CA GLN A 159 -4.37 -16.85 -10.47
C GLN A 159 -4.88 -17.14 -9.06
N GLU A 160 -4.19 -16.69 -8.01
CA GLU A 160 -4.59 -16.96 -6.62
C GLU A 160 -5.69 -16.02 -6.11
N SER A 161 -5.97 -14.94 -6.84
CA SER A 161 -6.97 -13.96 -6.46
C SER A 161 -8.39 -14.38 -6.83
N SER A 162 -9.35 -13.96 -6.01
CA SER A 162 -10.77 -13.93 -6.41
C SER A 162 -10.97 -13.04 -7.66
N PRO A 163 -12.12 -13.17 -8.36
CA PRO A 163 -12.53 -12.17 -9.35
C PRO A 163 -12.42 -10.75 -8.79
N LEU A 164 -11.89 -9.81 -9.59
CA LEU A 164 -11.63 -8.43 -9.12
C LEU A 164 -12.90 -7.72 -8.62
N ASN A 165 -14.07 -8.10 -9.12
CA ASN A 165 -15.36 -7.59 -8.68
C ASN A 165 -15.93 -8.30 -7.43
N ASP A 166 -15.19 -9.22 -6.81
CA ASP A 166 -15.56 -9.86 -5.54
C ASP A 166 -15.50 -8.85 -4.39
N LYS A 167 -16.67 -8.34 -4.02
CA LYS A 167 -16.84 -7.35 -2.95
C LYS A 167 -16.77 -7.97 -1.55
N THR A 168 -16.65 -9.29 -1.42
CA THR A 168 -16.35 -9.92 -0.12
C THR A 168 -14.91 -9.65 0.33
N LYS A 169 -14.06 -9.16 -0.58
CA LYS A 169 -12.71 -8.64 -0.30
C LYS A 169 -12.77 -7.12 -0.30
N SER A 170 -12.52 -6.48 0.83
CA SER A 170 -12.68 -5.03 0.96
C SER A 170 -11.56 -4.24 0.25
N LEU A 171 -10.40 -4.85 0.05
CA LEU A 171 -9.22 -4.18 -0.52
C LEU A 171 -9.02 -4.53 -2.01
N VAL A 172 -8.47 -3.58 -2.76
CA VAL A 172 -8.05 -3.73 -4.16
C VAL A 172 -6.57 -3.37 -4.28
N LEU A 173 -5.76 -4.29 -4.78
CA LEU A 173 -4.36 -4.08 -5.12
C LEU A 173 -4.18 -4.09 -6.64
N VAL A 174 -3.47 -3.09 -7.17
CA VAL A 174 -3.11 -3.02 -8.59
C VAL A 174 -1.60 -3.16 -8.75
N ASN A 175 -1.16 -4.27 -9.33
CA ASN A 175 0.16 -4.46 -9.89
C ASN A 175 0.28 -3.72 -11.22
N HIS A 176 1.29 -2.87 -11.32
CA HIS A 176 1.66 -2.14 -12.52
C HIS A 176 3.19 -2.13 -12.69
N PHE A 177 3.74 -3.29 -13.07
CA PHE A 177 5.17 -3.50 -13.28
C PHE A 177 5.43 -4.67 -14.23
N ARG A 178 6.59 -4.62 -14.90
CA ARG A 178 7.02 -5.63 -15.88
C ARG A 178 7.56 -6.88 -15.19
N THR A 179 7.56 -8.01 -15.90
CA THR A 179 8.19 -9.25 -15.40
C THR A 179 9.69 -9.07 -15.18
N VAL A 180 10.34 -8.31 -16.06
CA VAL A 180 11.74 -7.91 -15.91
C VAL A 180 11.75 -6.40 -15.69
N PRO A 181 12.24 -5.93 -14.52
CA PRO A 181 12.22 -4.51 -14.20
C PRO A 181 13.22 -3.75 -15.08
N VAL A 182 12.73 -2.87 -15.97
CA VAL A 182 13.57 -2.07 -16.87
C VAL A 182 13.59 -0.62 -16.42
N LYS A 183 14.65 -0.23 -15.70
CA LYS A 183 14.81 1.10 -15.12
C LYS A 183 14.68 2.26 -16.12
N ALA A 184 15.11 2.06 -17.36
CA ALA A 184 15.00 3.08 -18.41
C ALA A 184 13.56 3.35 -18.86
N LEU A 185 12.66 2.39 -18.67
CA LEU A 185 11.25 2.49 -19.05
C LEU A 185 10.35 2.98 -17.90
N ALA A 186 10.85 2.97 -16.66
CA ALA A 186 10.07 3.32 -15.47
C ALA A 186 9.33 4.66 -15.57
N ALA A 187 9.97 5.69 -16.14
CA ALA A 187 9.32 7.00 -16.29
C ALA A 187 8.11 6.96 -17.24
N LYS A 188 8.20 6.15 -18.30
CA LYS A 188 7.11 5.92 -19.23
C LYS A 188 6.03 5.07 -18.57
N ASP A 189 6.41 3.89 -18.10
CA ASP A 189 5.49 2.90 -17.53
C ASP A 189 4.69 3.51 -16.37
N ASN A 190 5.33 4.30 -15.51
CA ASN A 190 4.71 4.85 -14.31
C ASN A 190 4.06 6.23 -14.52
N SER A 191 3.80 6.66 -15.75
CA SER A 191 3.18 7.96 -16.06
C SER A 191 1.71 7.79 -16.47
N HIS A 192 1.35 8.16 -17.71
CA HIS A 192 0.01 8.00 -18.24
C HIS A 192 -0.44 6.53 -18.26
N ASP A 193 0.46 5.61 -18.60
CA ASP A 193 0.15 4.17 -18.65
C ASP A 193 -0.36 3.65 -17.29
N LEU A 194 0.22 4.13 -16.18
CA LEU A 194 -0.23 3.81 -14.83
C LEU A 194 -1.63 4.36 -14.53
N ILE A 195 -1.90 5.63 -14.88
CA ILE A 195 -3.22 6.25 -14.65
C ILE A 195 -4.31 5.52 -15.46
N ASP A 196 -4.02 5.16 -16.71
CA ASP A 196 -4.91 4.40 -17.57
C ASP A 196 -5.19 3.00 -17.00
N MET A 197 -4.16 2.32 -16.47
CA MET A 197 -4.31 1.02 -15.83
C MET A 197 -5.17 1.11 -14.56
N LEU A 198 -4.97 2.13 -13.72
CA LEU A 198 -5.81 2.34 -12.53
C LEU A 198 -7.28 2.56 -12.89
N SER A 199 -7.57 3.33 -13.93
CA SER A 199 -8.93 3.52 -14.45
C SER A 199 -9.52 2.24 -15.05
N THR A 200 -8.70 1.43 -15.73
CA THR A 200 -9.10 0.12 -16.27
C THR A 200 -9.46 -0.85 -15.14
N CYS A 201 -8.58 -0.96 -14.13
CA CYS A 201 -8.79 -1.81 -12.97
C CYS A 201 -9.94 -1.35 -12.09
N TYR A 202 -10.24 -0.04 -12.01
CA TYR A 202 -11.44 0.47 -11.33
C TYR A 202 -12.73 -0.16 -11.90
N GLY A 203 -12.85 -0.22 -13.23
CA GLY A 203 -13.99 -0.85 -13.89
C GLY A 203 -14.04 -2.36 -13.63
N ALA A 204 -12.90 -3.04 -13.78
CA ALA A 204 -12.81 -4.49 -13.53
C ALA A 204 -13.07 -4.87 -12.06
N ALA A 205 -12.73 -3.99 -11.12
CA ALA A 205 -12.92 -4.17 -9.68
C ALA A 205 -14.35 -3.87 -9.20
N GLY A 206 -15.30 -3.70 -10.14
CA GLY A 206 -16.70 -3.44 -9.83
C GLY A 206 -16.93 -2.03 -9.29
N ASN A 207 -16.26 -1.04 -9.92
CA ASN A 207 -16.29 0.38 -9.57
C ASN A 207 -15.66 0.67 -8.20
N ARG A 208 -14.52 0.04 -7.90
CA ARG A 208 -13.75 0.27 -6.68
C ARG A 208 -12.35 0.73 -7.02
N TRP A 209 -11.94 1.87 -6.48
CA TRP A 209 -10.59 2.38 -6.66
C TRP A 209 -9.59 1.55 -5.86
N ALA A 210 -8.37 1.43 -6.39
CA ALA A 210 -7.30 0.70 -5.74
C ALA A 210 -6.95 1.30 -4.37
N ASN A 211 -6.77 0.43 -3.37
CA ASN A 211 -6.22 0.80 -2.07
C ASN A 211 -4.69 0.76 -2.09
N PHE A 212 -4.13 -0.12 -2.92
CA PHE A 212 -2.70 -0.26 -3.12
C PHE A 212 -2.38 -0.28 -4.61
N VAL A 213 -1.28 0.35 -4.98
CA VAL A 213 -0.69 0.28 -6.31
C VAL A 213 0.77 -0.11 -6.18
N ALA A 214 1.22 -1.12 -6.92
CA ALA A 214 2.58 -1.62 -6.93
C ALA A 214 3.26 -1.28 -8.26
N VAL A 215 4.47 -0.70 -8.22
CA VAL A 215 5.25 -0.36 -9.44
C VAL A 215 6.75 -0.63 -9.23
N ASP A 216 7.54 -0.52 -10.29
CA ASP A 216 9.01 -0.50 -10.17
C ASP A 216 9.58 0.91 -10.25
N PHE A 217 10.68 1.17 -9.52
CA PHE A 217 11.47 2.40 -9.63
C PHE A 217 10.70 3.74 -9.49
N TYR A 218 9.75 3.82 -8.57
CA TYR A 218 8.81 4.96 -8.42
C TYR A 218 9.44 6.38 -8.44
N LYS A 219 10.70 6.54 -7.99
CA LYS A 219 11.42 7.84 -7.98
C LYS A 219 11.87 8.33 -9.36
N ARG A 220 11.67 7.57 -10.44
CA ARG A 220 12.23 7.88 -11.76
C ARG A 220 11.39 8.85 -12.60
N CYS A 221 10.19 9.19 -12.14
CA CYS A 221 9.34 10.21 -12.75
C CYS A 221 9.64 11.57 -12.10
N GLN A 222 9.98 12.60 -12.88
CA GLN A 222 10.08 13.98 -12.37
C GLN A 222 8.71 14.66 -12.47
N GLY A 223 8.11 15.02 -11.33
CA GLY A 223 6.93 15.89 -11.27
C GLY A 223 5.57 15.25 -11.57
N GLY A 224 5.46 13.91 -11.54
CA GLY A 224 4.22 13.17 -11.78
C GLY A 224 4.43 11.67 -11.58
N GLY A 225 3.50 10.85 -12.05
CA GLY A 225 3.63 9.40 -12.04
C GLY A 225 3.10 8.73 -10.76
N PRO A 226 3.86 7.90 -10.02
CA PRO A 226 3.31 7.19 -8.85
C PRO A 226 2.75 8.10 -7.75
N PHE A 227 3.33 9.29 -7.57
CA PHE A 227 2.82 10.28 -6.62
C PHE A 227 1.47 10.84 -7.05
N GLU A 228 1.35 11.26 -8.32
CA GLU A 228 0.10 11.74 -8.92
C GLU A 228 -0.98 10.64 -8.94
N ALA A 229 -0.60 9.42 -9.29
CA ALA A 229 -1.47 8.26 -9.24
C ALA A 229 -2.03 8.04 -7.83
N THR A 230 -1.20 8.24 -6.80
CA THR A 230 -1.66 8.10 -5.42
C THR A 230 -2.53 9.29 -4.96
N ASP A 231 -2.20 10.53 -5.36
CA ASP A 231 -3.07 11.70 -5.12
C ASP A 231 -4.46 11.49 -5.75
N LYS A 232 -4.52 10.94 -6.97
CA LYS A 232 -5.78 10.57 -7.65
C LYS A 232 -6.55 9.51 -6.88
N LEU A 233 -5.91 8.40 -6.50
CA LEU A 233 -6.56 7.34 -5.73
C LEU A 233 -7.10 7.86 -4.41
N ASN A 234 -6.31 8.63 -3.67
CA ASN A 234 -6.73 9.25 -2.42
C ASN A 234 -7.89 10.23 -2.62
N GLY A 235 -7.83 11.09 -3.64
CA GLY A 235 -8.92 11.99 -4.00
C GLY A 235 -10.22 11.24 -4.28
N ARG A 236 -10.13 10.15 -5.05
CA ARG A 236 -11.27 9.31 -5.41
C ARG A 236 -11.86 8.56 -4.22
N LEU A 237 -11.02 8.05 -3.32
CA LEU A 237 -11.45 7.30 -2.13
C LEU A 237 -12.02 8.21 -1.04
N ILE A 238 -11.49 9.43 -0.87
CA ILE A 238 -11.85 10.32 0.24
C ILE A 238 -13.02 11.24 -0.12
N CYS A 239 -13.00 11.82 -1.33
CA CYS A 239 -13.94 12.89 -1.69
C CYS A 239 -14.52 12.76 -3.11
N GLY A 240 -14.17 11.70 -3.85
CA GLY A 240 -14.64 11.47 -5.21
C GLY A 240 -13.96 12.33 -6.29
N CYS A 241 -12.99 13.18 -5.94
CA CYS A 241 -12.27 14.04 -6.89
C CYS A 241 -11.09 13.32 -7.56
N ASP A 242 -10.65 13.81 -8.72
CA ASP A 242 -9.46 13.29 -9.42
C ASP A 242 -8.12 13.72 -8.80
N ASP A 243 -8.15 14.60 -7.80
CA ASP A 243 -6.98 15.10 -7.09
C ASP A 243 -7.32 15.35 -5.62
N LEU A 244 -6.45 14.91 -4.73
CA LEU A 244 -6.53 15.16 -3.30
C LEU A 244 -6.53 16.66 -2.95
N GLN A 245 -5.83 17.49 -3.72
CA GLN A 245 -5.85 18.95 -3.50
C GLN A 245 -7.25 19.53 -3.70
N ALA A 246 -8.02 18.99 -4.65
CA ALA A 246 -9.41 19.39 -4.88
C ALA A 246 -10.36 18.99 -3.74
N CYS A 247 -10.02 17.98 -2.94
CA CYS A 247 -10.81 17.63 -1.74
C CYS A 247 -10.88 18.79 -0.75
N SER A 248 -9.77 19.54 -0.60
CA SER A 248 -9.73 20.70 0.30
C SER A 248 -10.66 21.82 -0.16
N VAL A 249 -10.79 22.03 -1.48
CA VAL A 249 -11.61 23.09 -2.06
C VAL A 249 -13.11 22.75 -2.01
N SER A 250 -13.49 21.49 -2.24
CA SER A 250 -14.91 21.06 -2.19
C SER A 250 -15.54 21.19 -0.80
N LEU A 251 -14.79 20.93 0.28
CA LEU A 251 -15.27 21.12 1.65
C LEU A 251 -15.55 22.60 1.98
N PHE A 252 -14.75 23.51 1.42
CA PHE A 252 -15.01 24.95 1.53
C PHE A 252 -16.25 25.38 0.73
N ILE A 253 -16.47 24.82 -0.47
CA ILE A 253 -17.66 25.17 -1.29
C ILE A 253 -18.96 24.72 -0.61
N PHE A 254 -18.99 23.56 0.04
CA PHE A 254 -20.18 23.10 0.79
C PHE A 254 -20.51 23.94 2.03
N LEU A 255 -19.50 24.55 2.67
CA LEU A 255 -19.73 25.50 3.76
C LEU A 255 -20.21 26.87 3.26
N VAL A 256 -19.78 27.27 2.05
CA VAL A 256 -20.17 28.56 1.45
C VAL A 256 -21.57 28.51 0.82
N THR A 257 -22.07 27.34 0.40
CA THR A 257 -23.44 27.21 -0.16
C THR A 257 -24.55 27.21 0.89
N TRP A 258 -24.24 27.23 2.18
CA TRP A 258 -25.21 27.42 3.28
C TRP A 258 -25.30 28.86 3.80
N PHE A 259 -24.48 29.77 3.30
CA PHE A 259 -24.53 31.20 3.63
C PHE A 259 -24.55 32.03 2.34
N ASN A 260 -25.70 32.05 1.66
CA ASN A 260 -25.99 33.10 0.68
C ASN A 260 -27.39 33.64 0.90
N CYS A 261 -27.53 34.45 1.94
CA CYS A 261 -28.36 35.63 1.89
C CYS A 261 -27.54 36.80 2.46
N CYS A 262 -27.09 37.67 1.55
CA CYS A 262 -26.48 38.98 1.75
C CYS A 262 -24.96 39.06 2.06
N THR A 263 -24.32 39.96 1.30
CA THR A 263 -23.00 40.63 1.44
C THR A 263 -21.72 39.95 0.92
N PHE A 264 -21.10 40.62 -0.07
CA PHE A 264 -19.72 40.45 -0.54
C PHE A 264 -18.71 40.93 0.51
N THR A 265 -17.64 40.17 0.76
CA THR A 265 -16.35 40.72 1.24
C THR A 265 -15.19 39.79 0.89
N MET A 266 -14.17 40.28 0.18
CA MET A 266 -12.85 39.64 0.08
C MET A 266 -12.03 39.99 1.32
N PHE A 267 -11.42 39.02 2.00
CA PHE A 267 -10.23 39.28 2.83
C PHE A 267 -9.23 38.11 2.84
N HIS A 268 -7.97 38.53 2.78
CA HIS A 268 -6.70 37.91 3.15
C HIS A 268 -6.81 36.80 4.23
N MET A 269 -6.09 35.66 4.10
CA MET A 269 -5.99 34.66 5.16
C MET A 269 -4.55 34.49 5.68
N PRO A 270 -4.23 35.03 6.87
CA PRO A 270 -3.22 34.47 7.75
C PRO A 270 -3.82 33.26 8.53
N TYR A 271 -2.93 32.39 9.00
CA TYR A 271 -3.12 31.11 9.69
C TYR A 271 -4.31 30.94 10.67
N LEU A 272 -4.77 29.67 10.74
CA LEU A 272 -5.39 28.92 11.86
C LEU A 272 -6.86 29.21 12.24
N LEU A 273 -7.75 28.20 12.08
CA LEU A 273 -8.53 27.55 13.17
C LEU A 273 -9.59 26.55 12.63
N TYR A 274 -9.58 25.35 13.25
CA TYR A 274 -10.62 24.30 13.34
C TYR A 274 -11.25 23.70 12.08
N ILE A 275 -10.76 22.52 11.69
CA ILE A 275 -11.62 21.44 11.18
C ILE A 275 -11.29 20.14 11.93
N ASN A 276 -12.18 19.80 12.86
CA ASN A 276 -12.32 18.48 13.44
C ASN A 276 -13.09 17.65 12.39
N LEU A 277 -12.39 16.97 11.47
CA LEU A 277 -12.87 15.88 10.59
C LEU A 277 -11.70 15.47 9.66
N TYR A 278 -11.22 14.24 9.80
CA TYR A 278 -10.40 13.50 8.82
C TYR A 278 -9.14 14.18 8.24
N GLN A 279 -8.22 14.63 9.08
CA GLN A 279 -6.82 14.77 8.65
C GLN A 279 -5.87 14.47 9.80
N THR A 280 -5.01 13.47 9.63
CA THR A 280 -3.60 13.52 10.07
C THR A 280 -2.85 12.29 9.55
N THR A 281 -2.48 12.33 8.28
CA THR A 281 -1.17 11.99 7.68
C THR A 281 -1.37 11.94 6.18
N ARG A 282 -0.51 12.59 5.39
CA ARG A 282 -0.39 12.26 3.95
C ARG A 282 0.22 10.86 3.85
N SER A 283 -0.59 9.83 4.07
CA SER A 283 -0.17 8.44 3.92
C SER A 283 -0.48 8.03 2.47
N TYR A 284 0.56 7.97 1.64
CA TYR A 284 0.47 7.55 0.26
C TYR A 284 0.65 6.03 0.19
N TRP A 285 -0.40 5.29 -0.20
CA TRP A 285 -0.35 3.84 -0.33
C TRP A 285 0.14 3.44 -1.71
N TYR A 286 1.43 3.54 -1.90
CA TYR A 286 2.10 2.93 -3.03
C TYR A 286 3.11 1.91 -2.53
N LEU A 287 3.31 0.86 -3.32
CA LEU A 287 4.03 -0.34 -2.96
C LEU A 287 5.21 -0.57 -3.90
N GLN A 288 6.40 -0.73 -3.33
CA GLN A 288 7.59 -1.06 -4.10
C GLN A 288 7.87 -2.56 -4.03
N THR A 289 8.05 -3.18 -5.21
CA THR A 289 8.62 -4.51 -5.43
C THR A 289 10.15 -4.44 -5.37
N PHE A 290 10.79 -5.44 -4.73
CA PHE A 290 12.25 -5.53 -4.56
C PHE A 290 12.84 -6.70 -5.33
#